data_AF-A0A1X7T2N8-F1
#
_entry.id   AF-A0A1X7T2N8-F1
#
_cell.length_a   1.000
_cell.length_b   1.000
_cell.length_c   1.000
_cell.angle_alpha   90.00
_cell.angle_beta   90.00
_cell.angle_gamma   90.00
#
_symmetry.space_group_name_H-M   'P 1'
#
loop_
_entity.id
_entity.type
_entity.pdbx_description
1 polymer ?
#
loop_
_entity_poly.entity_id
_entity_poly.type
_entity_poly.pdbx_seq_one_letter_code
_entity_poly.pdbx_strand_id
1 'polypeptide(L)'
;VNIDPNTGAPTDKLLDDVVKQFVGLGSSTTTVSQVLETKDSAVYSAIQSAIDKANESAISSAQKVQKFVILKNDLSIPGGELGPTLKLKRFYVMSKYSEVIDDMYSQ
;
A
#
# COMPACT_ATOMS: atom_id res chain seq x y z
N VAL A 1 -7.02 -0.67 5.55
CA VAL A 1 -8.43 -0.96 5.17
C VAL A 1 -9.27 -1.38 6.37
N ASN A 2 -10.60 -1.52 6.24
CA ASN A 2 -11.44 -2.12 7.28
C ASN A 2 -11.06 -3.59 7.50
N ILE A 3 -11.14 -4.06 8.75
CA ILE A 3 -10.85 -5.46 9.12
C ILE A 3 -12.16 -6.21 9.34
N ASP A 4 -12.25 -7.42 8.80
CA ASP A 4 -13.38 -8.31 9.07
C ASP A 4 -13.31 -8.80 10.53
N PRO A 5 -14.36 -8.57 11.35
CA PRO A 5 -14.33 -8.90 12.77
C PRO A 5 -14.34 -10.40 13.07
N ASN A 6 -14.75 -11.25 12.12
CA ASN A 6 -14.82 -12.69 12.29
C ASN A 6 -13.53 -13.38 11.87
N THR A 7 -12.89 -12.89 10.80
CA THR A 7 -11.69 -13.53 10.23
C THR A 7 -10.40 -12.82 10.60
N GLY A 8 -10.47 -11.56 11.06
CA GLY A 8 -9.31 -10.71 11.27
C GLY A 8 -8.58 -10.33 9.98
N ALA A 9 -9.16 -10.66 8.81
CA ALA A 9 -8.55 -10.40 7.51
C ALA A 9 -8.87 -8.96 7.05
N PRO A 10 -7.92 -8.32 6.34
CA PRO A 10 -8.18 -7.03 5.71
C PRO A 10 -9.20 -7.17 4.57
N THR A 11 -10.11 -6.20 4.49
CA THR A 11 -11.12 -6.09 3.43
C THR A 11 -10.68 -5.11 2.34
N ASP A 12 -11.40 -5.05 1.21
CA ASP A 12 -11.11 -4.08 0.14
C ASP A 12 -11.55 -2.65 0.48
N LYS A 13 -12.41 -2.47 1.49
CA LYS A 13 -13.00 -1.16 1.84
C LYS A 13 -12.01 -0.31 2.61
N LEU A 14 -11.79 0.91 2.14
CA LEU A 14 -10.98 1.90 2.84
C LEU A 14 -11.66 2.32 4.16
N LEU A 15 -10.86 2.86 5.09
CA LEU A 15 -11.39 3.45 6.32
C LEU A 15 -12.11 4.76 5.98
N ASP A 16 -13.17 5.10 6.72
CA ASP A 16 -13.98 6.30 6.46
C ASP A 16 -13.15 7.58 6.46
N ASP A 17 -12.16 7.69 7.35
CA ASP A 17 -11.29 8.88 7.40
C ASP A 17 -10.36 8.97 6.19
N VAL A 18 -9.94 7.84 5.62
CA VAL A 18 -9.16 7.79 4.38
C VAL A 18 -10.03 8.20 3.19
N VAL A 19 -11.28 7.71 3.14
CA VAL A 19 -12.23 8.12 2.09
C VAL A 19 -12.50 9.62 2.15
N LYS A 20 -12.70 10.20 3.35
CA LYS A 20 -12.86 11.66 3.51
C LYS A 20 -11.64 12.43 3.01
N GLN A 21 -10.43 11.95 3.31
CA GLN A 21 -9.20 12.56 2.82
C GLN A 21 -9.12 12.50 1.30
N PHE A 22 -9.42 11.35 0.70
CA PHE A 22 -9.39 11.17 -0.76
C PHE A 22 -10.43 12.05 -1.46
N VAL A 23 -11.64 12.18 -0.90
CA VAL A 23 -12.66 13.14 -1.37
C VAL A 23 -12.16 14.58 -1.28
N GLY A 24 -11.49 14.96 -0.19
CA GLY A 24 -10.87 16.28 -0.06
C GLY A 24 -9.77 16.55 -1.09
N LEU A 25 -9.13 15.50 -1.61
CA LEU A 25 -8.13 15.55 -2.69
C LEU A 25 -8.75 15.48 -4.09
N GLY A 26 -10.08 15.34 -4.20
CA GLY A 26 -10.80 15.24 -5.47
C GLY A 26 -10.99 13.80 -6.00
N SER A 27 -10.66 12.78 -5.22
CA SER A 27 -10.93 11.37 -5.53
C SER A 27 -12.28 10.92 -4.99
N SER A 28 -12.99 10.06 -5.71
CA SER A 28 -14.25 9.44 -5.25
C SER A 28 -14.10 7.97 -4.86
N THR A 29 -12.86 7.50 -4.68
CA THR A 29 -12.57 6.10 -4.41
C THR A 29 -12.92 5.70 -2.97
N THR A 30 -13.55 4.54 -2.84
CA THR A 30 -13.95 3.99 -1.53
C THR A 30 -13.30 2.64 -1.22
N THR A 31 -12.70 2.01 -2.24
CA THR A 31 -12.02 0.72 -2.10
C THR A 31 -10.64 0.75 -2.73
N VAL A 32 -9.77 -0.16 -2.29
CA VAL A 32 -8.41 -0.30 -2.86
C VAL A 32 -8.48 -0.74 -4.31
N SER A 33 -9.37 -1.68 -4.63
CA SER A 33 -9.57 -2.15 -6.01
C SER A 33 -9.95 -0.99 -6.96
N GLN A 34 -10.81 -0.05 -6.52
CA GLN A 34 -11.14 1.13 -7.32
C GLN A 34 -9.91 2.00 -7.58
N VAL A 35 -9.06 2.23 -6.58
CA VAL A 35 -7.82 3.01 -6.75
C VAL A 35 -6.89 2.37 -7.79
N LEU A 36 -6.77 1.04 -7.78
CA LEU A 36 -5.93 0.28 -8.71
C LEU A 36 -6.49 0.28 -10.14
N GLU A 37 -7.80 0.13 -10.29
CA GLU A 37 -8.47 0.11 -11.60
C GLU A 37 -8.44 1.48 -12.29
N THR A 38 -8.74 2.55 -11.56
CA THR A 38 -8.78 3.91 -12.13
C THR A 38 -7.41 4.56 -12.20
N LYS A 39 -6.41 4.01 -11.49
CA LYS A 39 -5.10 4.63 -11.27
C LYS A 39 -5.25 6.09 -10.83
N ASP A 40 -6.07 6.30 -9.82
CA ASP A 40 -6.52 7.62 -9.39
C ASP A 40 -5.35 8.60 -9.17
N SER A 41 -5.23 9.57 -10.07
CA SER A 41 -4.08 10.49 -10.06
C SER A 41 -3.99 11.32 -8.79
N ALA A 42 -5.12 11.66 -8.16
CA ALA A 42 -5.11 12.42 -6.92
C ALA A 42 -4.52 11.60 -5.78
N VAL A 43 -4.90 10.32 -5.68
CA VAL A 43 -4.38 9.39 -4.68
C VAL A 43 -2.90 9.10 -4.91
N TYR A 44 -2.51 8.76 -6.14
CA TYR A 44 -1.11 8.48 -6.49
C TYR A 44 -0.22 9.70 -6.29
N SER A 45 -0.68 10.90 -6.65
CA SER A 45 0.07 12.14 -6.44
C SER A 45 0.22 12.46 -4.95
N ALA A 46 -0.80 12.21 -4.13
CA ALA A 46 -0.72 12.42 -2.69
C ALA A 46 0.29 11.46 -2.04
N ILE A 47 0.28 10.19 -2.44
CA ILE A 47 1.25 9.19 -1.96
C ILE A 47 2.66 9.56 -2.40
N GLN A 48 2.86 9.93 -3.68
CA GLN A 48 4.17 10.36 -4.17
C GLN A 48 4.68 11.58 -3.40
N SER A 49 3.83 12.58 -3.16
CA SER A 49 4.20 13.77 -2.37
C SER A 49 4.61 13.42 -0.94
N ALA A 50 3.94 12.44 -0.31
CA ALA A 50 4.30 11.96 1.02
C ALA A 50 5.65 11.19 1.00
N ILE A 51 5.91 10.39 -0.03
CA ILE A 51 7.19 9.71 -0.24
C ILE A 51 8.31 10.72 -0.46
N ASP A 52 8.10 11.73 -1.30
CA ASP A 52 9.09 12.77 -1.59
C ASP A 52 9.47 13.52 -0.32
N LYS A 53 8.49 13.89 0.50
CA LYS A 53 8.71 14.49 1.81
C LYS A 53 9.50 13.58 2.76
N ALA A 54 9.22 12.27 2.78
CA ALA A 54 9.99 11.32 3.58
C ALA A 54 11.44 11.20 3.07
N ASN A 55 11.63 11.20 1.74
CA ASN A 55 12.92 11.13 1.08
C ASN A 55 13.82 12.35 1.34
N GLU A 56 13.27 13.50 1.76
CA GLU A 56 14.06 14.66 2.21
C GLU A 56 14.93 14.35 3.44
N SER A 57 14.50 13.37 4.26
CA SER A 57 15.25 12.94 5.45
C SER A 57 16.31 11.86 5.17
N ALA A 58 16.44 11.41 3.91
CA ALA A 58 17.38 10.35 3.55
C ALA A 58 18.83 10.87 3.53
N ILE A 59 19.76 10.14 4.16
CA ILE A 59 21.17 10.51 4.22
C ILE A 59 21.83 10.40 2.84
N SER A 60 21.33 9.50 1.99
CA SER A 60 21.85 9.27 0.65
C SER A 60 20.76 8.87 -0.33
N SER A 61 21.08 8.97 -1.63
CA SER A 61 20.16 8.52 -2.69
C SER A 61 19.81 7.03 -2.59
N ALA A 62 20.69 6.21 -2.02
CA ALA A 62 20.47 4.77 -1.84
C ALA A 62 19.41 4.45 -0.76
N GLN A 63 19.13 5.39 0.14
CA GLN A 63 18.09 5.24 1.17
C GLN A 63 16.73 5.79 0.74
N LYS A 64 16.65 6.47 -0.41
CA LYS A 64 15.40 7.01 -0.93
C LYS A 64 14.52 5.90 -1.50
N VAL A 65 13.21 6.00 -1.27
CA VAL A 65 12.21 5.20 -1.97
C VAL A 65 12.10 5.73 -3.40
N GLN A 66 12.53 4.92 -4.38
CA GLN A 66 12.61 5.31 -5.79
C GLN A 66 11.34 4.96 -6.58
N LYS A 67 10.75 3.80 -6.30
CA LYS A 67 9.54 3.30 -6.95
C LYS A 67 8.62 2.72 -5.87
N PHE A 68 7.31 2.81 -6.05
CA PHE A 68 6.32 2.19 -5.18
C PHE A 68 5.19 1.57 -6.01
N VAL A 69 4.53 0.57 -5.44
CA VAL A 69 3.32 -0.04 -5.97
C VAL A 69 2.32 -0.19 -4.82
N ILE A 70 1.04 0.02 -5.12
CA ILE A 70 -0.06 -0.23 -4.19
C ILE A 70 -0.48 -1.69 -4.34
N LEU A 71 -0.50 -2.44 -3.23
CA LEU A 71 -0.97 -3.82 -3.22
C LEU A 71 -2.49 -3.87 -3.10
N LYS A 72 -3.11 -4.90 -3.67
CA LYS A 72 -4.56 -5.12 -3.57
C LYS A 72 -5.03 -5.43 -2.14
N ASN A 73 -4.22 -6.14 -1.37
CA ASN A 73 -4.55 -6.55 -0.01
C ASN A 73 -3.49 -6.05 0.97
N ASP A 74 -3.92 -5.60 2.16
CA ASP A 74 -3.01 -5.26 3.26
C ASP A 74 -2.30 -6.51 3.78
N LEU A 75 -1.09 -6.33 4.32
CA LEU A 75 -0.33 -7.39 4.98
C LEU A 75 -1.01 -7.77 6.29
N SER A 76 -1.18 -9.06 6.56
CA SER A 76 -1.94 -9.50 7.73
C SER A 76 -1.42 -10.78 8.36
N ILE A 77 -1.88 -11.09 9.57
CA ILE A 77 -1.61 -12.38 10.22
C ILE A 77 -2.35 -13.52 9.48
N PRO A 78 -3.66 -13.40 9.17
CA PRO A 78 -4.37 -14.45 8.43
C PRO A 78 -3.83 -14.69 7.02
N GLY A 79 -3.34 -13.64 6.34
CA GLY A 79 -2.69 -13.73 5.03
C GLY A 79 -1.27 -14.29 5.05
N GLY A 80 -0.72 -14.52 6.25
CA GLY A 80 0.59 -15.13 6.49
C GLY A 80 1.79 -14.18 6.39
N GLU A 81 1.60 -12.95 5.90
CA GLU A 81 2.67 -11.97 5.69
C GLU A 81 3.25 -11.46 7.01
N LEU A 82 2.42 -11.40 8.04
CA LEU A 82 2.82 -11.00 9.39
C LEU A 82 2.89 -12.21 10.32
N GLY A 83 3.87 -12.18 11.23
CA GLY A 83 3.92 -13.09 12.37
C GLY A 83 2.94 -12.67 13.48
N PRO A 84 2.76 -13.52 14.52
CA PRO A 84 1.90 -13.20 15.67
C PRO A 84 2.28 -11.91 16.40
N THR A 85 3.55 -11.48 16.30
CA THR A 85 4.07 -10.23 16.85
C THR A 85 3.99 -9.05 15.87
N LEU A 86 3.21 -9.17 14.80
CA LEU A 86 3.04 -8.19 13.71
C LEU A 86 4.33 -7.84 12.95
N LYS A 87 5.38 -8.66 13.11
CA LYS A 87 6.62 -8.52 12.34
C LYS A 87 6.47 -9.15 10.96
N LEU A 88 7.05 -8.48 9.95
CA LEU A 88 7.04 -8.93 8.56
C LEU A 88 7.84 -10.24 8.39
N LYS A 89 7.21 -11.26 7.80
CA LYS A 89 7.90 -12.47 7.34
C LYS A 89 8.49 -12.24 5.96
N ARG A 90 9.65 -11.58 5.92
CA ARG A 90 10.31 -11.13 4.68
C ARG A 90 10.36 -12.19 3.59
N PHE A 91 10.82 -13.40 3.89
CA PHE A 91 10.95 -14.47 2.90
C PHE A 91 9.60 -14.83 2.24
N TYR A 92 8.55 -14.97 3.05
CA TYR A 92 7.21 -15.26 2.55
C TYR A 92 6.67 -14.13 1.67
N VAL A 93 6.85 -12.87 2.10
CA VAL A 93 6.38 -11.69 1.35
C VAL A 93 7.13 -11.53 0.03
N MET A 94 8.46 -11.72 0.02
CA MET A 94 9.25 -11.69 -1.21
C MET A 94 8.81 -12.77 -2.19
N SER A 95 8.51 -13.99 -1.71
CA SER A 95 8.02 -15.07 -2.57
C SER A 95 6.59 -14.85 -3.05
N LYS A 96 5.71 -14.28 -2.22
CA LYS A 96 4.29 -14.06 -2.54
C LYS A 96 4.11 -12.94 -3.58
N TYR A 97 4.96 -11.92 -3.54
CA TYR A 97 4.88 -10.76 -4.40
C TYR A 97 6.07 -10.65 -5.36
N SER A 98 6.73 -11.79 -5.68
CA SER A 98 7.91 -11.81 -6.54
C SER A 98 7.63 -11.18 -7.90
N GLU A 99 6.50 -11.54 -8.53
CA GLU A 99 6.11 -10.98 -9.84
C GLU A 99 5.97 -9.45 -9.78
N VAL A 100 5.31 -8.92 -8.74
CA VAL A 100 5.15 -7.46 -8.56
C VAL A 100 6.51 -6.78 -8.36
N ILE A 101 7.42 -7.41 -7.62
CA ILE A 101 8.76 -6.87 -7.36
C ILE A 101 9.60 -6.91 -8.65
N ASP A 102 9.57 -8.02 -9.37
CA ASP A 102 10.31 -8.22 -10.61
C ASP A 102 9.86 -7.23 -11.69
N ASP A 103 8.56 -6.97 -11.80
CA ASP A 103 8.00 -5.95 -12.69
C ASP A 103 8.53 -4.53 -12.38
N MET A 104 8.78 -4.21 -11.11
CA MET A 104 9.37 -2.91 -10.74
C MET A 104 10.81 -2.74 -11.24
N TYR A 105 11.56 -3.83 -11.41
CA TYR A 105 12.96 -3.83 -11.85
C TYR A 105 13.14 -4.17 -13.34
N SER A 106 12.12 -4.71 -13.99
CA SER A 106 12.13 -5.06 -15.41
C SER A 106 11.96 -3.83 -16.35
N GLN A 107 12.02 -2.62 -15.80
CA GLN A 107 11.84 -1.34 -16.49
C GLN A 107 12.99 -0.38 -16.17
#